data_AF-A0A7H1DVK8-F1
#
_entry.id   AF-A0A7H1DVK8-F1
#
_cell.length_a   1.000
_cell.length_b   1.000
_cell.length_c   1.000
_cell.angle_alpha   90.00
_cell.angle_beta   90.00
_cell.angle_gamma   90.00
#
_symmetry.space_group_name_H-M   'P 1'
#
loop_
_entity.id
_entity.type
_entity.pdbx_description
1 polymer ?
#
loop_
_entity_poly.entity_id
_entity_poly.type
_entity_poly.pdbx_seq_one_letter_code
_entity_poly.pdbx_strand_id
1 'polypeptide(L)'
;MKNLTFIGFLLLAVAFLLYYLLPEFSFVKLFEPISLMGILAGIGIGLIIGGIVGYVSKGKALKAEQKRQELKQLKKEKEELEKQAAELAKQQTFQNTTNENPQNF
;
A
#
# COMPACT_ATOMS: atom_id res chain seq x y z
N MET A 1 0.36 -5.95 -6.69
CA MET A 1 1.29 -6.28 -7.80
C MET A 1 0.91 -7.55 -8.57
N LYS A 2 0.40 -8.61 -7.92
CA LYS A 2 0.11 -9.92 -8.55
C LYS A 2 -0.77 -9.87 -9.81
N ASN A 3 -1.83 -9.06 -9.81
CA ASN A 3 -2.77 -9.02 -10.95
C ASN A 3 -2.23 -8.27 -12.17
N LEU A 4 -1.38 -7.25 -11.97
CA LEU A 4 -0.84 -6.48 -13.09
C LEU A 4 0.25 -7.26 -13.84
N THR A 5 1.10 -7.97 -13.09
CA THR A 5 2.09 -8.88 -13.67
C THR A 5 1.40 -10.01 -14.43
N PHE A 6 0.29 -10.55 -13.88
CA PHE A 6 -0.51 -11.57 -14.55
C PHE A 6 -1.11 -11.07 -15.88
N ILE A 7 -1.72 -9.87 -15.90
CA ILE A 7 -2.22 -9.25 -17.13
C ILE A 7 -1.09 -9.05 -18.15
N GLY A 8 0.09 -8.61 -17.71
CA GLY A 8 1.24 -8.41 -18.60
C GLY A 8 1.68 -9.70 -19.28
N PHE A 9 1.82 -10.79 -18.51
CA PHE A 9 2.13 -12.11 -19.07
C PHE A 9 1.04 -12.64 -19.98
N LEU A 10 -0.24 -12.42 -19.63
CA LEU A 10 -1.37 -12.82 -20.45
C LEU A 10 -1.35 -12.13 -21.82
N LEU A 11 -1.15 -10.81 -21.84
CA LEU A 11 -1.04 -10.04 -23.08
C LEU A 11 0.16 -10.48 -23.92
N LEU A 12 1.30 -10.78 -23.28
CA LEU A 12 2.49 -11.27 -23.98
C LEU A 12 2.25 -12.66 -24.60
N ALA A 13 1.57 -13.55 -23.87
CA ALA A 13 1.17 -14.87 -24.39
C ALA A 13 0.20 -14.75 -25.57
N VAL A 14 -0.77 -13.83 -25.49
CA VAL A 14 -1.70 -13.56 -26.61
C VAL A 14 -0.97 -12.98 -27.81
N ALA A 15 -0.04 -12.03 -27.63
CA ALA A 15 0.76 -11.48 -28.71
C ALA A 15 1.58 -12.56 -29.43
N PHE A 16 2.20 -13.47 -28.66
CA PHE A 16 2.95 -14.59 -29.22
C PHE A 16 2.04 -15.60 -29.95
N LEU A 17 0.88 -15.92 -29.38
CA LEU A 17 -0.11 -16.80 -29.99
C LEU A 17 -0.62 -16.23 -31.32
N LEU A 18 -0.97 -14.94 -31.35
CA LEU A 18 -1.39 -14.24 -32.56
C LEU A 18 -0.28 -14.28 -33.61
N TYR A 19 0.97 -14.02 -33.22
CA TYR A 19 2.11 -14.08 -34.13
C TYR A 19 2.34 -15.49 -34.69
N TYR A 20 2.15 -16.53 -33.88
CA TYR A 20 2.27 -17.93 -34.31
C TYR A 20 1.17 -18.36 -35.30
N LEU A 21 -0.04 -17.81 -35.14
CA LEU A 21 -1.18 -18.06 -36.03
C LEU A 21 -1.05 -17.36 -37.40
N LEU A 22 -0.12 -16.41 -37.57
CA LEU A 22 0.08 -15.75 -38.86
C LEU A 22 0.67 -16.75 -39.89
N PRO A 23 0.10 -16.83 -41.10
CA PRO A 23 0.58 -17.76 -42.14
C PRO A 23 2.03 -17.52 -42.58
N GLU A 24 2.54 -16.29 -42.36
CA GLU A 24 3.91 -15.89 -42.70
C GLU A 24 4.87 -15.97 -41.51
N PHE A 25 4.55 -16.76 -40.50
CA PHE A 25 5.39 -16.94 -39.33
C PHE A 25 6.82 -17.33 -39.71
N SER A 26 7.79 -16.50 -39.33
CA SER A 26 9.21 -16.78 -39.51
C SER A 26 10.00 -16.11 -38.39
N PHE A 27 10.87 -16.87 -37.73
CA PHE A 27 11.75 -16.32 -36.69
C PHE A 27 12.63 -15.17 -37.20
N VAL A 28 12.94 -15.13 -38.51
CA VAL A 28 13.73 -14.07 -39.13
C VAL A 28 12.96 -12.74 -39.11
N LYS A 29 11.64 -12.78 -39.31
CA LYS A 29 10.78 -11.57 -39.32
C LYS A 29 10.71 -10.88 -37.96
N LEU A 30 10.92 -11.61 -36.86
CA LEU A 30 11.02 -10.99 -35.53
C LEU A 30 12.19 -10.01 -35.42
N PHE A 31 13.27 -10.26 -36.17
CA PHE A 31 14.47 -9.41 -36.21
C PHE A 31 14.43 -8.37 -37.33
N GLU A 32 13.33 -8.25 -38.06
CA GLU A 32 13.17 -7.14 -38.99
C GLU A 32 13.03 -5.82 -38.21
N PRO A 33 13.53 -4.70 -38.76
CA PRO A 33 13.51 -3.41 -38.08
C PRO A 33 12.12 -2.99 -37.58
N ILE A 34 11.07 -3.29 -38.34
CA ILE A 34 9.68 -2.93 -37.98
C ILE A 34 9.18 -3.72 -36.76
N SER A 35 9.47 -5.02 -36.70
CA SER A 35 9.07 -5.90 -35.60
C SER A 35 9.90 -5.61 -34.35
N LEU A 36 11.22 -5.40 -34.51
CA LEU A 36 12.10 -4.97 -33.42
C LEU A 36 11.67 -3.63 -32.84
N MET A 37 11.31 -2.66 -33.69
CA MET A 37 10.80 -1.37 -33.24
C MET A 37 9.50 -1.54 -32.43
N GLY A 38 8.57 -2.38 -32.89
CA GLY A 38 7.34 -2.69 -32.16
C GLY A 38 7.60 -3.34 -30.80
N ILE A 39 8.51 -4.31 -30.74
CA ILE A 39 8.92 -4.99 -29.49
C ILE A 39 9.58 -3.99 -28.53
N LEU A 40 10.53 -3.20 -29.00
CA LEU A 40 11.24 -2.18 -28.20
C LEU A 40 10.28 -1.10 -27.69
N ALA A 41 9.35 -0.63 -28.52
CA ALA A 41 8.33 0.33 -28.12
C ALA A 41 7.40 -0.26 -27.04
N GLY A 42 6.97 -1.52 -27.23
CA GLY A 42 6.16 -2.24 -26.25
C GLY A 42 6.88 -2.39 -24.89
N ILE A 43 8.16 -2.77 -24.92
CA ILE A 43 9.01 -2.84 -23.72
C ILE A 43 9.15 -1.47 -23.07
N GLY A 44 9.44 -0.41 -23.84
CA GLY A 44 9.63 0.94 -23.33
C GLY A 44 8.39 1.47 -22.61
N ILE A 45 7.21 1.38 -23.24
CA ILE A 45 5.94 1.79 -22.63
C ILE A 45 5.64 0.93 -21.39
N GLY A 46 5.86 -0.38 -21.48
CA GLY A 46 5.66 -1.31 -20.38
C GLY A 46 6.53 -0.98 -19.16
N LEU A 47 7.80 -0.61 -19.37
CA LEU A 47 8.72 -0.23 -18.30
C LEU A 47 8.36 1.11 -17.66
N ILE A 48 7.90 2.10 -18.44
CA ILE A 48 7.45 3.39 -17.89
C ILE A 48 6.24 3.18 -16.97
N ILE A 49 5.19 2.54 -17.49
CA ILE A 49 3.96 2.32 -16.71
C ILE A 49 4.23 1.36 -15.55
N GLY A 50 4.96 0.27 -15.80
CA GLY A 50 5.35 -0.70 -14.77
C GLY A 50 6.20 -0.09 -13.67
N GLY A 51 7.12 0.82 -14.02
CA GLY A 51 7.95 1.57 -13.08
C GLY A 51 7.13 2.49 -12.17
N ILE A 52 6.20 3.26 -12.75
CA ILE A 52 5.30 4.14 -12.00
C ILE A 52 4.41 3.32 -11.05
N VAL A 53 3.75 2.28 -11.57
CA VAL A 53 2.85 1.45 -10.75
C VAL A 53 3.62 0.67 -9.68
N GLY A 54 4.83 0.20 -10.00
CA GLY A 54 5.74 -0.44 -9.07
C GLY A 54 6.18 0.50 -7.94
N TYR A 55 6.55 1.73 -8.27
CA TYR A 55 6.93 2.76 -7.29
C TYR A 55 5.77 3.08 -6.34
N VAL A 56 4.57 3.33 -6.88
CA VAL A 56 3.36 3.61 -6.07
C VAL A 56 3.01 2.42 -5.18
N SER A 57 3.15 1.18 -5.68
CA SER A 57 2.89 -0.02 -4.88
C SER A 57 3.86 -0.17 -3.71
N LYS A 58 5.15 0.18 -3.89
CA LYS A 58 6.14 0.18 -2.80
C LYS A 58 5.89 1.30 -1.79
N GLY A 59 5.50 2.49 -2.25
CA GLY A 59 5.13 3.61 -1.38
C GLY A 59 3.96 3.29 -0.46
N LYS A 60 2.93 2.57 -0.95
CA LYS A 60 1.82 2.11 -0.09
C LYS A 60 2.24 1.09 0.95
N ALA A 61 3.19 0.21 0.64
CA ALA A 61 3.70 -0.78 1.60
C ALA A 61 4.43 -0.10 2.77
N LEU A 62 5.30 0.87 2.46
CA LEU A 62 6.00 1.66 3.47
C LEU A 62 5.02 2.44 4.38
N LYS A 63 4.02 3.08 3.75
CA LYS A 63 3.02 3.88 4.46
C LYS A 63 2.09 3.02 5.33
N ALA A 64 1.87 1.76 4.96
CA ALA A 64 1.09 0.81 5.75
C ALA A 64 1.83 0.33 7.00
N GLU A 65 3.15 0.12 6.91
CA GLU A 65 3.98 -0.20 8.08
C GLU A 65 4.09 0.98 9.06
N GLN A 66 4.30 2.19 8.54
CA GLN A 66 4.31 3.41 9.37
C GLN A 66 2.96 3.63 10.06
N LYS A 67 1.85 3.50 9.34
CA LYS A 67 0.50 3.56 9.96
C LYS A 67 0.28 2.51 11.04
N ARG A 68 0.81 1.29 10.87
CA ARG A 68 0.70 0.24 11.89
C ARG A 68 1.50 0.56 13.15
N GLN A 69 2.65 1.22 13.02
CA GLN A 69 3.45 1.65 14.15
C GLN A 69 2.81 2.84 14.87
N GLU A 70 2.35 3.86 14.14
CA GLU A 70 1.59 4.99 14.71
C GLU A 70 0.35 4.51 15.45
N LEU A 71 -0.45 3.61 14.86
CA LEU A 71 -1.66 3.09 15.53
C LEU A 71 -1.33 2.32 16.82
N LYS A 72 -0.17 1.67 16.90
CA LYS A 72 0.28 1.00 18.14
C LYS A 72 0.70 2.01 19.21
N GLN A 73 1.39 3.08 18.82
CA GLN A 73 1.79 4.14 19.74
C GLN A 73 0.56 4.91 20.26
N LEU A 74 -0.35 5.31 19.37
CA LEU A 74 -1.59 5.98 19.75
C LEU A 74 -2.47 5.14 20.69
N LYS A 75 -2.51 3.81 20.52
CA LYS A 75 -3.23 2.93 21.46
C LYS A 75 -2.61 2.92 22.85
N LYS A 76 -1.28 2.92 22.96
CA LYS A 76 -0.58 3.01 24.25
C LYS A 76 -0.81 4.36 24.93
N GLU A 77 -0.69 5.45 24.19
CA GLU A 77 -0.96 6.80 24.69
C GLU A 77 -2.40 6.94 25.19
N LYS A 78 -3.38 6.39 24.46
CA LYS A 78 -4.79 6.39 24.88
C LYS A 78 -5.00 5.65 26.20
N GLU A 79 -4.33 4.50 26.38
CA GLU A 79 -4.43 3.70 27.60
C GLU A 79 -3.78 4.42 28.80
N GLU A 80 -2.66 5.12 28.59
CA GLU A 80 -2.03 5.95 29.63
C GLU A 80 -2.88 7.18 29.98
N LEU A 81 -3.45 7.84 28.98
CA LEU A 81 -4.38 8.96 29.18
C LEU A 81 -5.65 8.53 29.92
N GLU A 82 -6.21 7.35 29.64
CA GLU A 82 -7.35 6.81 30.39
C GLU A 82 -6.97 6.51 31.84
N LYS A 83 -5.78 5.96 32.10
CA LYS A 83 -5.30 5.74 33.48
C LYS A 83 -5.13 7.05 34.24
N GLN A 84 -4.51 8.05 33.62
CA GLN A 84 -4.36 9.37 34.23
C GLN A 84 -5.71 10.05 34.47
N ALA A 85 -6.66 9.96 33.52
CA ALA A 85 -8.00 10.50 33.69
C ALA A 85 -8.78 9.80 34.81
N ALA A 86 -8.62 8.47 34.95
CA ALA A 86 -9.23 7.71 36.04
C ALA A 86 -8.63 8.05 37.40
N GLU A 87 -7.32 8.30 37.48
CA GLU A 87 -6.65 8.76 38.71
C GLU A 87 -7.08 10.18 39.10
N LEU A 88 -7.17 11.10 38.13
CA LEU A 88 -7.68 12.47 38.33
C LEU A 88 -9.14 12.45 38.80
N ALA A 89 -10.00 11.62 38.19
CA ALA A 89 -11.38 11.46 38.60
C ALA A 89 -11.51 10.89 40.02
N LYS A 90 -10.64 9.96 40.41
CA LYS A 90 -10.54 9.46 41.78
C LYS A 90 -10.12 10.57 42.75
N GLN A 91 -9.09 11.35 42.42
CA GLN A 91 -8.65 12.46 43.28
C GLN A 91 -9.73 13.54 43.46
N GLN A 92 -10.49 13.86 42.41
CA GLN A 92 -11.61 14.80 42.50
C GLN A 92 -12.77 14.26 43.34
N THR A 93 -13.04 12.95 43.31
CA THR A 93 -14.06 12.34 44.20
C THR A 93 -13.63 12.34 45.67
N PHE A 94 -12.35 12.14 45.97
CA PHE A 94 -11.82 12.28 47.35
C PHE A 94 -11.78 13.74 47.86
N GLN A 95 -11.50 14.71 46.98
CA GLN A 95 -11.55 16.13 47.37
C GLN A 95 -12.98 16.64 47.58
N ASN A 96 -13.94 16.23 46.75
CA ASN A 96 -15.35 16.64 46.94
C ASN A 96 -15.99 16.02 48.19
N THR A 97 -15.67 14.77 48.55
CA THR A 97 -16.12 14.17 49.83
C THR A 97 -15.47 14.82 51.06
N THR A 98 -14.28 15.41 50.92
CA THR A 98 -13.63 16.15 52.02
C THR A 98 -14.22 17.56 52.19
N ASN A 99 -14.67 18.19 51.10
CA ASN A 99 -15.27 19.53 51.12
C ASN A 99 -16.77 19.55 51.49
N GLU A 100 -17.47 18.41 51.44
CA GLU A 100 -18.86 18.24 51.90
C GLU A 100 -18.99 17.93 53.41
N ASN A 101 -18.01 18.31 54.24
CA ASN A 101 -18.21 18.35 55.69
C ASN A 101 -18.19 19.77 56.27
N PRO A 102 -19.28 20.55 56.10
CA PRO A 102 -19.59 21.67 56.96
C PRO A 102 -20.53 21.21 58.09
N GLN A 103 -19.99 20.70 59.20
CA GLN A 103 -20.73 20.65 60.47
C GLN A 103 -19.81 21.20 61.58
N ASN A 104 -20.02 22.44 62.03
CA ASN A 104 -20.97 22.84 63.07
C ASN A 104 -20.86 21.94 64.31
N PHE A 105 -20.04 22.35 65.29
CA PHE A 105 -20.39 22.62 66.70
C PHE A 105 -19.16 23.15 67.43
#